data_AF-A0A351DV96-F1
#
_entry.id   AF-A0A351DV96-F1
#
_cell.length_a   1.000
_cell.length_b   1.000
_cell.length_c   1.000
_cell.angle_alpha   90.00
_cell.angle_beta   90.00
_cell.angle_gamma   90.00
#
_symmetry.space_group_name_H-M   'P 1'
#
loop_
_entity.id
_entity.type
_entity.pdbx_description
1 polymer ?
#
loop_
_entity_poly.entity_id
_entity_poly.type
_entity_poly.pdbx_seq_one_letter_code
_entity_poly.pdbx_strand_id
1 'polypeptide(L)'
;MPFYQKLGVLPPKRHTQFRQDNGELHHEQLFGTIGFVGMSSLLYHRQRPTQVVEVLGSEDVRPVAAVERNLLSRKLEGWAVKPGQDWLSSRVPTLFNQDCTVALVAPPKVAQDDIYKNADQDEVVFVHRGHGVLETMFGILEFREGDYLVIPRGVMHRFNWSTENNRALVVESASPVLTPKRYRNHFGQLLEHSPYCERDMRPPSALCDVSNEGKGPFKVRIKKE
;
A
#
# COMPACT_ATOMS: atom_id res chain seq x y z
N MET A 1 14.81 14.39 -12.72
CA MET A 1 14.96 12.92 -12.75
C MET A 1 14.25 12.38 -11.52
N PRO A 2 13.29 11.46 -11.66
CA PRO A 2 12.70 10.79 -10.49
C PRO A 2 13.78 10.04 -9.71
N PHE A 3 13.61 9.95 -8.39
CA PHE A 3 14.55 9.25 -7.52
C PHE A 3 14.57 7.77 -7.87
N TYR A 4 15.70 7.31 -8.40
CA TYR A 4 15.88 5.91 -8.73
C TYR A 4 16.21 5.13 -7.46
N GLN A 5 15.25 4.32 -7.00
CA GLN A 5 15.43 3.42 -5.87
C GLN A 5 15.72 2.01 -6.38
N LYS A 6 16.63 1.32 -5.70
CA LYS A 6 17.00 -0.06 -6.00
C LYS A 6 17.10 -0.86 -4.71
N LEU A 7 16.64 -2.10 -4.74
CA LEU A 7 16.69 -2.99 -3.59
C LEU A 7 16.90 -4.43 -4.06
N GLY A 8 17.76 -5.18 -3.38
CA GLY A 8 18.11 -6.55 -3.75
C GLY A 8 19.15 -6.68 -4.86
N VAL A 9 19.23 -7.87 -5.44
CA VAL A 9 20.14 -8.21 -6.54
C VAL A 9 19.49 -7.85 -7.87
N LEU A 10 20.19 -7.05 -8.67
CA LEU A 10 19.69 -6.54 -9.95
C LEU A 10 20.75 -6.70 -11.04
N PRO A 11 20.34 -6.94 -12.30
CA PRO A 11 21.27 -6.99 -13.41
C PRO A 11 21.75 -5.57 -13.76
N PRO A 12 22.91 -5.42 -14.44
CA PRO A 12 23.44 -4.11 -14.82
C PRO A 12 22.56 -3.32 -15.79
N LYS A 13 21.71 -4.02 -16.56
CA LYS A 13 20.79 -3.44 -17.54
C LYS A 13 19.40 -4.06 -17.37
N ARG A 14 18.36 -3.29 -17.72
CA ARG A 14 16.97 -3.78 -17.76
C ARG A 14 16.83 -4.92 -18.76
N HIS A 15 15.83 -5.77 -18.58
CA HIS A 15 15.52 -6.86 -19.52
C HIS A 15 16.71 -7.82 -19.72
N THR A 16 17.52 -7.98 -18.68
CA THR A 16 18.66 -8.89 -18.67
C THR A 16 18.32 -10.08 -17.78
N GLN A 17 18.40 -11.28 -18.36
CA GLN A 17 18.20 -12.52 -17.61
C GLN A 17 19.38 -12.74 -16.66
N PHE A 18 19.08 -13.08 -15.42
CA PHE A 18 20.07 -13.55 -14.44
C PHE A 18 19.44 -14.63 -13.57
N ARG A 19 20.30 -15.45 -12.96
CA ARG A 19 19.89 -16.64 -12.22
C ARG A 19 19.88 -16.39 -10.73
N GLN A 20 18.95 -17.10 -10.07
CA GLN A 20 18.91 -17.32 -8.64
C GLN A 20 20.03 -18.28 -8.22
N ASP A 21 20.32 -18.36 -6.92
CA ASP A 21 21.35 -19.26 -6.37
C ASP A 21 21.09 -20.74 -6.67
N ASN A 22 19.81 -21.13 -6.81
CA ASN A 22 19.39 -22.48 -7.17
C ASN A 22 19.54 -22.79 -8.68
N GLY A 23 20.04 -21.84 -9.47
CA GLY A 23 20.20 -21.97 -10.92
C GLY A 23 18.95 -21.66 -11.74
N GLU A 24 17.77 -21.45 -11.14
CA GLU A 24 16.58 -21.01 -11.86
C GLU A 24 16.68 -19.55 -12.30
N LEU A 25 15.89 -19.13 -13.29
CA LEU A 25 15.85 -17.73 -13.73
C LEU A 25 15.01 -16.89 -12.77
N HIS A 26 15.36 -15.63 -12.60
CA HIS A 26 14.44 -14.64 -12.05
C HIS A 26 13.33 -14.32 -13.06
N HIS A 27 12.10 -14.11 -12.57
CA HIS A 27 10.96 -13.72 -13.37
C HIS A 27 10.77 -12.21 -13.35
N GLU A 28 10.93 -11.56 -14.50
CA GLU A 28 10.79 -10.11 -14.62
C GLU A 28 9.31 -9.68 -14.71
N GLN A 29 8.96 -8.60 -14.02
CA GLN A 29 7.68 -7.91 -14.15
C GLN A 29 7.92 -6.40 -14.24
N LEU A 30 7.47 -5.77 -15.33
CA LEU A 30 7.30 -4.33 -15.38
C LEU A 30 5.99 -3.97 -14.68
N PHE A 31 6.09 -3.34 -13.51
CA PHE A 31 4.97 -2.90 -12.72
C PHE A 31 4.75 -1.40 -12.91
N GLY A 32 3.54 -1.01 -13.29
CA GLY A 32 3.12 0.39 -13.43
C GLY A 32 1.66 0.56 -13.05
N THR A 33 1.27 1.76 -12.64
CA THR A 33 -0.09 2.04 -12.18
C THR A 33 -0.98 2.71 -13.22
N ILE A 34 -0.40 3.13 -14.37
CA ILE A 34 -1.10 3.80 -15.49
C ILE A 34 -0.59 3.20 -16.82
N GLY A 35 -0.51 1.88 -16.90
CA GLY A 35 -0.01 1.17 -18.09
C GLY A 35 1.46 1.49 -18.38
N PHE A 36 1.76 1.93 -19.61
CA PHE A 36 3.13 2.25 -20.07
C PHE A 36 3.54 3.71 -19.82
N VAL A 37 2.73 4.48 -19.11
CA VAL A 37 2.98 5.90 -18.81
C VAL A 37 3.12 6.08 -17.30
N GLY A 38 4.00 7.00 -16.89
CA GLY A 38 4.15 7.40 -15.50
C GLY A 38 5.22 6.61 -14.74
N MET A 39 5.02 6.45 -13.42
CA MET A 39 5.96 5.77 -12.54
C MET A 39 5.87 4.26 -12.75
N SER A 40 7.04 3.62 -12.87
CA SER A 40 7.15 2.17 -13.04
C SER A 40 8.29 1.61 -12.22
N SER A 41 8.14 0.37 -11.78
CA SER A 41 9.17 -0.44 -11.15
C SER A 41 9.42 -1.70 -11.97
N LEU A 42 10.68 -2.08 -12.13
CA LEU A 42 11.05 -3.36 -12.73
C LEU A 42 11.38 -4.34 -11.61
N LEU A 43 10.57 -5.39 -11.48
CA LEU A 43 10.65 -6.36 -10.40
C LEU A 43 11.22 -7.67 -10.92
N TYR A 44 12.03 -8.33 -10.10
CA TYR A 44 12.63 -9.63 -10.39
C TYR A 44 12.23 -10.63 -9.31
N HIS A 45 11.26 -11.47 -9.63
CA HIS A 45 10.65 -12.41 -8.70
C HIS A 45 11.38 -13.76 -8.67
N ARG A 46 11.34 -14.43 -7.52
CA ARG A 46 11.81 -15.82 -7.37
C ARG A 46 10.81 -16.84 -7.92
N GLN A 47 9.52 -16.51 -7.85
CA GLN A 47 8.41 -17.30 -8.38
C GLN A 47 7.61 -16.46 -9.37
N ARG A 48 6.80 -17.10 -10.24
CA ARG A 48 5.99 -16.34 -11.21
C ARG A 48 4.85 -15.64 -10.47
N PRO A 49 4.68 -14.31 -10.61
CA PRO A 49 3.61 -13.59 -9.92
C PRO A 49 2.20 -13.88 -10.48
N THR A 50 2.10 -14.69 -11.55
CA THR A 50 0.85 -15.02 -12.26
C THR A 50 0.27 -16.38 -11.86
N GLN A 51 0.78 -17.02 -10.80
CA GLN A 51 0.36 -18.35 -10.38
C GLN A 51 -0.89 -18.31 -9.48
N VAL A 52 -2.04 -17.97 -10.07
CA VAL A 52 -3.34 -18.03 -9.37
C VAL A 52 -3.86 -19.46 -9.38
N VAL A 53 -4.20 -19.98 -8.20
CA VAL A 53 -4.74 -21.35 -8.04
C VAL A 53 -6.25 -21.35 -8.23
N GLU A 54 -6.97 -20.53 -7.45
CA GLU A 54 -8.43 -20.44 -7.48
C GLU A 54 -8.94 -19.10 -6.92
N VAL A 55 -10.22 -18.80 -7.14
CA VAL A 55 -10.93 -17.68 -6.51
C VAL A 55 -11.92 -18.24 -5.49
N LEU A 56 -11.69 -17.98 -4.21
CA LEU A 56 -12.47 -18.58 -3.10
C LEU A 56 -13.86 -17.96 -2.91
N GLY A 57 -14.08 -16.72 -3.38
CA GLY A 57 -15.34 -16.00 -3.24
C GLY A 57 -15.15 -14.48 -3.27
N SER A 58 -16.25 -13.75 -3.07
CA SER A 58 -16.28 -12.29 -3.04
C SER A 58 -17.29 -11.79 -2.00
N GLU A 59 -16.99 -10.66 -1.39
CA GLU A 59 -17.88 -9.93 -0.48
C GLU A 59 -18.07 -8.49 -0.98
N ASP A 60 -19.27 -7.94 -0.81
CA ASP A 60 -19.54 -6.54 -1.16
C ASP A 60 -19.08 -5.62 -0.02
N VAL A 61 -18.00 -4.89 -0.28
CA VAL A 61 -17.39 -3.94 0.66
C VAL A 61 -17.67 -2.49 0.28
N ARG A 62 -18.60 -2.25 -0.66
CA ARG A 62 -18.91 -0.88 -1.10
C ARG A 62 -19.48 -0.07 0.07
N PRO A 63 -18.99 1.16 0.28
CA PRO A 63 -19.55 2.02 1.31
C PRO A 63 -20.99 2.38 0.93
N VAL A 64 -21.90 2.25 1.90
CA VAL A 64 -23.31 2.62 1.75
C VAL A 64 -23.57 3.92 2.49
N ALA A 65 -24.24 4.86 1.82
CA ALA A 65 -24.55 6.15 2.42
C ALA A 65 -25.62 5.96 3.49
N ALA A 66 -25.24 6.12 4.76
CA ALA A 66 -26.23 6.15 5.85
C ALA A 66 -27.19 7.35 5.72
N VAL A 67 -26.73 8.43 5.09
CA VAL A 67 -27.53 9.60 4.74
C VAL A 67 -27.13 10.06 3.34
N GLU A 68 -28.01 9.89 2.35
CA GLU A 68 -27.69 10.19 0.95
C GLU A 68 -27.33 11.65 0.69
N ARG A 69 -28.09 12.57 1.30
CA ARG A 69 -27.90 14.02 1.14
C ARG A 69 -28.04 14.67 2.50
N ASN A 70 -26.98 15.29 3.00
CA ASN A 70 -26.95 15.92 4.30
C ASN A 70 -26.45 17.37 4.19
N LEU A 71 -27.16 18.31 4.81
CA LEU A 71 -26.75 19.71 4.96
C LEU A 71 -26.38 20.05 6.42
N LEU A 72 -26.63 19.13 7.35
CA LEU A 72 -26.37 19.37 8.77
C LEU A 72 -24.88 19.23 9.07
N SER A 73 -24.32 20.20 9.80
CA SER A 73 -23.01 20.07 10.41
C SER A 73 -23.05 18.97 11.46
N ARG A 74 -22.28 17.89 11.25
CA ARG A 74 -22.19 16.76 12.17
C ARG A 74 -20.77 16.65 12.72
N LYS A 75 -20.67 16.32 14.00
CA LYS A 75 -19.44 15.85 14.63
C LYS A 75 -19.34 14.34 14.39
N LEU A 76 -18.25 13.89 13.78
CA LEU A 76 -17.93 12.47 13.66
C LEU A 76 -17.17 12.02 14.91
N GLU A 77 -17.70 11.04 15.63
CA GLU A 77 -17.08 10.50 16.84
C GLU A 77 -16.11 9.36 16.48
N GLY A 78 -15.00 9.73 15.82
CA GLY A 78 -14.07 8.74 15.26
C GLY A 78 -13.47 7.77 16.26
N TRP A 79 -13.31 8.19 17.52
CA TRP A 79 -12.82 7.33 18.61
C TRP A 79 -13.80 6.25 19.04
N ALA A 80 -15.07 6.35 18.66
CA ALA A 80 -16.08 5.32 18.91
C ALA A 80 -15.95 4.11 17.96
N VAL A 81 -15.09 4.18 16.93
CA VAL A 81 -14.77 3.03 16.08
C VAL A 81 -14.14 1.94 16.93
N LYS A 82 -14.82 0.79 16.97
CA LYS A 82 -14.38 -0.39 17.69
C LYS A 82 -13.27 -1.09 16.93
N PRO A 83 -12.33 -1.77 17.62
CA PRO A 83 -11.35 -2.61 16.96
C PRO A 83 -12.01 -3.68 16.08
N GLY A 84 -11.45 -3.91 14.89
CA GLY A 84 -11.85 -5.04 14.03
C GLY A 84 -11.08 -6.32 14.38
N GLN A 85 -11.33 -7.38 13.62
CA GLN A 85 -10.62 -8.66 13.78
C GLN A 85 -9.26 -8.66 13.08
N ASP A 86 -9.15 -7.90 12.00
CA ASP A 86 -7.96 -7.76 11.15
C ASP A 86 -7.87 -6.32 10.58
N TRP A 87 -6.84 -6.04 9.78
CA TRP A 87 -6.61 -4.74 9.13
C TRP A 87 -7.78 -4.29 8.23
N LEU A 88 -8.42 -5.21 7.51
CA LEU A 88 -9.45 -4.86 6.52
C LEU A 88 -10.83 -4.70 7.16
N SER A 89 -11.23 -5.63 8.02
CA SER A 89 -12.49 -5.60 8.77
C SER A 89 -12.56 -4.46 9.80
N SER A 90 -11.42 -3.90 10.21
CA SER A 90 -11.37 -2.73 11.09
C SER A 90 -11.61 -1.40 10.37
N ARG A 91 -11.72 -1.38 9.04
CA ARG A 91 -11.99 -0.17 8.25
C ARG A 91 -13.46 0.19 8.30
N VAL A 92 -13.78 1.38 8.82
CA VAL A 92 -15.13 1.92 8.82
C VAL A 92 -15.18 3.15 7.90
N PRO A 93 -15.73 3.04 6.68
CA PRO A 93 -15.95 4.18 5.80
C PRO A 93 -16.84 5.23 6.49
N THR A 94 -16.40 6.49 6.47
CA THR A 94 -17.10 7.60 7.14
C THR A 94 -17.60 8.65 6.16
N LEU A 95 -16.82 8.94 5.13
CA LEU A 95 -17.13 9.89 4.07
C LEU A 95 -16.65 9.26 2.75
N PHE A 96 -17.44 9.37 1.70
CA PHE A 96 -17.04 8.86 0.40
C PHE A 96 -17.74 9.62 -0.72
N ASN A 97 -17.10 9.66 -1.88
CA ASN A 97 -17.66 10.16 -3.13
C ASN A 97 -17.02 9.36 -4.30
N GLN A 98 -17.15 9.86 -5.53
CA GLN A 98 -16.55 9.22 -6.70
C GLN A 98 -15.02 9.32 -6.74
N ASP A 99 -14.42 10.27 -6.03
CA ASP A 99 -12.98 10.54 -6.05
C ASP A 99 -12.24 9.79 -4.96
N CYS A 100 -12.83 9.69 -3.76
CA CYS A 100 -12.19 9.07 -2.61
C CYS A 100 -13.15 8.50 -1.57
N THR A 101 -12.62 7.58 -0.77
CA THR A 101 -13.24 7.04 0.45
C THR A 101 -12.34 7.35 1.64
N VAL A 102 -12.90 7.93 2.69
CA VAL A 102 -12.22 8.20 3.95
C VAL A 102 -12.75 7.24 5.00
N ALA A 103 -11.88 6.36 5.49
CA ALA A 103 -12.18 5.39 6.52
C ALA A 103 -11.40 5.68 7.81
N LEU A 104 -12.05 5.44 8.94
CA LEU A 104 -11.40 5.37 10.24
C LEU A 104 -11.14 3.91 10.58
N VAL A 105 -9.95 3.63 11.11
CA VAL A 105 -9.46 2.28 11.28
C VAL A 105 -8.92 2.07 12.70
N ALA A 106 -9.31 0.97 13.31
CA ALA A 106 -8.81 0.52 14.62
C ALA A 106 -8.28 -0.93 14.49
N PRO A 107 -7.08 -1.13 13.93
CA PRO A 107 -6.58 -2.48 13.72
C PRO A 107 -6.08 -3.10 15.03
N PRO A 108 -6.27 -4.41 15.25
CA PRO A 108 -5.70 -5.10 16.41
C PRO A 108 -4.18 -5.24 16.26
N LYS A 109 -3.51 -5.69 17.33
CA LYS A 109 -2.14 -6.19 17.21
C LYS A 109 -2.17 -7.48 16.39
N VAL A 110 -1.40 -7.51 15.30
CA VAL A 110 -1.35 -8.67 14.40
C VAL A 110 0.10 -8.89 14.00
N ALA A 111 0.61 -10.09 14.25
CA ALA A 111 1.96 -10.47 13.88
C ALA A 111 2.14 -10.60 12.36
N GLN A 112 1.10 -11.08 11.65
CA GLN A 112 1.07 -11.23 10.21
C GLN A 112 -0.39 -11.28 9.71
N ASP A 113 -0.82 -10.25 8.99
CA ASP A 113 -2.18 -10.16 8.43
C ASP A 113 -2.25 -10.84 7.04
N ASP A 114 -3.47 -11.00 6.51
CA ASP A 114 -3.72 -11.44 5.14
C ASP A 114 -3.01 -10.50 4.14
N ILE A 115 -2.46 -11.07 3.07
CA ILE A 115 -1.94 -10.27 1.95
C ILE A 115 -3.11 -9.59 1.26
N TYR A 116 -3.00 -8.29 1.08
CA TYR A 116 -4.02 -7.46 0.48
C TYR A 116 -3.49 -6.65 -0.71
N LYS A 117 -4.37 -6.39 -1.67
CA LYS A 117 -4.13 -5.49 -2.80
C LYS A 117 -5.41 -4.76 -3.17
N ASN A 118 -5.37 -3.44 -3.15
CA ASN A 118 -6.39 -2.62 -3.79
C ASN A 118 -6.07 -2.48 -5.28
N ALA A 119 -6.93 -2.99 -6.17
CA ALA A 119 -6.68 -2.94 -7.61
C ALA A 119 -7.04 -1.59 -8.24
N ASP A 120 -7.89 -0.79 -7.59
CA ASP A 120 -8.53 0.36 -8.23
C ASP A 120 -7.96 1.69 -7.73
N GLN A 121 -7.62 1.76 -6.44
CA GLN A 121 -7.32 3.02 -5.74
C GLN A 121 -5.94 3.01 -5.07
N ASP A 122 -5.31 4.18 -5.06
CA ASP A 122 -4.14 4.44 -4.21
C ASP A 122 -4.63 4.61 -2.76
N GLU A 123 -3.85 4.16 -1.79
CA GLU A 123 -4.17 4.31 -0.37
C GLU A 123 -3.18 5.24 0.33
N VAL A 124 -3.70 6.16 1.13
CA VAL A 124 -2.92 6.94 2.09
C VAL A 124 -3.34 6.56 3.49
N VAL A 125 -2.43 5.96 4.24
CA VAL A 125 -2.65 5.57 5.63
C VAL A 125 -1.94 6.57 6.53
N PHE A 126 -2.70 7.38 7.26
CA PHE A 126 -2.18 8.20 8.34
C PHE A 126 -2.21 7.42 9.65
N VAL A 127 -1.04 7.19 10.25
CA VAL A 127 -0.90 6.44 11.51
C VAL A 127 -1.12 7.39 12.69
N HIS A 128 -2.32 7.33 13.28
CA HIS A 128 -2.69 8.21 14.39
C HIS A 128 -2.24 7.68 15.76
N ARG A 129 -2.23 6.35 15.95
CA ARG A 129 -1.63 5.66 17.10
C ARG A 129 -1.09 4.30 16.69
N GLY A 130 0.03 3.92 17.29
CA GLY A 130 0.68 2.64 17.09
C GLY A 130 1.86 2.70 16.12
N HIS A 131 2.50 1.55 15.93
CA HIS A 131 3.63 1.38 15.05
C HIS A 131 3.73 -0.07 14.59
N GLY A 132 4.59 -0.31 13.60
CA GLY A 132 4.77 -1.64 13.06
C GLY A 132 5.53 -1.63 11.75
N VAL A 133 5.31 -2.69 10.98
CA VAL A 133 5.97 -2.89 9.69
C VAL A 133 4.92 -3.12 8.62
N LEU A 134 5.03 -2.38 7.52
CA LEU A 134 4.31 -2.62 6.29
C LEU A 134 5.21 -3.47 5.38
N GLU A 135 4.80 -4.70 5.14
CA GLU A 135 5.45 -5.56 4.17
C GLU A 135 4.80 -5.36 2.81
N THR A 136 5.61 -5.15 1.77
CA THR A 136 5.13 -4.97 0.40
C THR A 136 5.93 -5.82 -0.56
N MET A 137 5.42 -6.00 -1.78
CA MET A 137 6.21 -6.61 -2.85
C MET A 137 7.48 -5.83 -3.24
N PHE A 138 7.66 -4.59 -2.75
CA PHE A 138 8.88 -3.81 -2.93
C PHE A 138 9.87 -3.93 -1.76
N GLY A 139 9.46 -4.52 -0.63
CA GLY A 139 10.22 -4.59 0.60
C GLY A 139 9.45 -4.12 1.82
N ILE A 140 10.18 -4.01 2.93
CA ILE A 140 9.67 -3.64 4.25
C ILE A 140 9.78 -2.15 4.50
N LEU A 141 8.72 -1.57 5.09
CA LEU A 141 8.64 -0.18 5.50
C LEU A 141 8.20 -0.11 6.97
N GLU A 142 9.08 0.34 7.85
CA GLU A 142 8.74 0.61 9.24
C GLU A 142 7.92 1.90 9.34
N PHE A 143 6.82 1.85 10.08
CA PHE A 143 5.95 2.99 10.32
C PHE A 143 5.75 3.24 11.81
N ARG A 144 5.52 4.50 12.15
CA ARG A 144 5.23 4.98 13.51
C ARG A 144 4.15 6.05 13.50
N GLU A 145 3.72 6.42 14.70
CA GLU A 145 2.78 7.52 14.91
C GLU A 145 3.22 8.81 14.20
N GLY A 146 2.29 9.45 13.49
CA GLY A 146 2.53 10.64 12.69
C GLY A 146 2.91 10.37 11.23
N ASP A 147 3.20 9.11 10.87
CA ASP A 147 3.59 8.76 9.51
C ASP A 147 2.39 8.74 8.55
N TYR A 148 2.67 9.10 7.29
CA TYR A 148 1.79 8.86 6.15
C TYR A 148 2.41 7.78 5.27
N LEU A 149 1.68 6.68 5.08
CA LEU A 149 2.08 5.59 4.19
C LEU A 149 1.30 5.76 2.89
N VAL A 150 2.01 5.93 1.78
CA VAL A 150 1.40 5.96 0.44
C VAL A 150 1.60 4.62 -0.21
N ILE A 151 0.51 3.91 -0.47
CA ILE A 151 0.48 2.59 -1.08
C ILE A 151 -0.20 2.73 -2.44
N PRO A 152 0.58 2.76 -3.55
CA PRO A 152 -0.01 2.85 -4.87
C PRO A 152 -0.92 1.67 -5.18
N ARG A 153 -1.92 1.88 -6.03
CA ARG A 153 -2.82 0.83 -6.47
C ARG A 153 -2.06 -0.35 -7.07
N GLY A 154 -2.56 -1.53 -6.80
CA GLY A 154 -2.03 -2.79 -7.28
C GLY A 154 -0.84 -3.33 -6.50
N VAL A 155 -0.32 -2.60 -5.51
CA VAL A 155 0.78 -3.05 -4.65
C VAL A 155 0.25 -4.05 -3.63
N MET A 156 0.78 -5.27 -3.68
CA MET A 156 0.51 -6.28 -2.66
C MET A 156 1.24 -5.91 -1.37
N HIS A 157 0.50 -5.93 -0.27
CA HIS A 157 1.02 -5.59 1.04
C HIS A 157 0.27 -6.28 2.18
N ARG A 158 0.90 -6.35 3.36
CA ARG A 158 0.25 -6.72 4.62
C ARG A 158 0.84 -5.92 5.78
N PHE A 159 0.04 -5.69 6.81
CA PHE A 159 0.44 -4.93 7.98
C PHE A 159 0.80 -5.86 9.14
N ASN A 160 1.91 -5.54 9.82
CA ASN A 160 2.30 -6.17 11.07
C ASN A 160 2.27 -5.09 12.17
N TRP A 161 1.13 -4.94 12.84
CA TRP A 161 0.95 -3.97 13.92
C TRP A 161 1.52 -4.49 15.23
N SER A 162 2.42 -3.75 15.86
CA SER A 162 3.14 -4.19 17.07
C SER A 162 2.43 -3.83 18.39
N THR A 163 1.42 -2.96 18.34
CA THR A 163 0.69 -2.44 19.50
C THR A 163 -0.78 -2.84 19.49
N GLU A 164 -1.45 -2.80 20.66
CA GLU A 164 -2.85 -3.21 20.82
C GLU A 164 -3.86 -2.10 20.49
N ASN A 165 -3.52 -0.84 20.82
CA ASN A 165 -4.45 0.30 20.75
C ASN A 165 -4.20 1.18 19.51
N ASN A 166 -4.20 0.56 18.33
CA ASN A 166 -3.86 1.26 17.09
C ASN A 166 -5.02 2.11 16.57
N ARG A 167 -4.67 3.22 15.90
CA ARG A 167 -5.61 4.05 15.16
C ARG A 167 -4.98 4.55 13.89
N ALA A 168 -5.73 4.48 12.80
CA ALA A 168 -5.34 5.06 11.54
C ALA A 168 -6.52 5.72 10.83
N LEU A 169 -6.21 6.65 9.93
CA LEU A 169 -7.13 7.19 8.96
C LEU A 169 -6.65 6.77 7.58
N VAL A 170 -7.53 6.15 6.79
CA VAL A 170 -7.23 5.70 5.43
C VAL A 170 -8.00 6.55 4.44
N VAL A 171 -7.30 7.11 3.48
CA VAL A 171 -7.89 7.74 2.30
C VAL A 171 -7.58 6.86 1.11
N GLU A 172 -8.62 6.29 0.50
CA GLU A 172 -8.53 5.58 -0.76
C GLU A 172 -8.87 6.57 -1.87
N SER A 173 -7.97 6.75 -2.84
CA SER A 173 -8.08 7.74 -3.91
C SER A 173 -8.18 7.05 -5.26
N ALA A 174 -9.21 7.39 -6.05
CA ALA A 174 -9.37 6.92 -7.43
C ALA A 174 -8.26 7.46 -8.37
N SER A 175 -7.66 8.59 -7.98
CA SER A 175 -6.52 9.20 -8.68
C SER A 175 -5.19 8.88 -8.01
N PRO A 176 -4.07 8.81 -8.75
CA PRO A 176 -2.75 8.60 -8.18
C PRO A 176 -2.36 9.68 -7.16
N VAL A 177 -1.76 9.26 -6.05
CA VAL A 177 -1.28 10.18 -5.00
C VAL A 177 0.13 10.63 -5.36
N LEU A 178 0.27 11.94 -5.61
CA LEU A 178 1.53 12.56 -6.04
C LEU A 178 1.83 13.81 -5.20
N THR A 179 3.09 14.20 -5.14
CA THR A 179 3.46 15.50 -4.56
C THR A 179 2.85 16.65 -5.39
N PRO A 180 2.34 17.72 -4.77
CA PRO A 180 1.68 18.80 -5.48
C PRO A 180 2.58 19.44 -6.53
N LYS A 181 2.04 19.72 -7.71
CA LYS A 181 2.78 20.31 -8.84
C LYS A 181 3.47 21.63 -8.46
N ARG A 182 2.85 22.44 -7.60
CA ARG A 182 3.40 23.73 -7.14
C ARG A 182 4.70 23.61 -6.35
N TYR A 183 4.97 22.45 -5.75
CA TYR A 183 6.19 22.20 -4.97
C TYR A 183 7.25 21.44 -5.76
N ARG A 184 7.03 21.19 -7.05
CA ARG A 184 7.98 20.47 -7.91
C ARG A 184 8.53 21.38 -9.00
N ASN A 185 9.83 21.26 -9.27
CA ASN A 185 10.40 21.81 -10.49
C ASN A 185 10.00 20.96 -11.72
N HIS A 186 10.38 21.40 -12.92
CA HIS A 186 10.09 20.70 -14.17
C HIS A 186 10.68 19.28 -14.23
N PHE A 187 11.71 19.00 -13.44
CA PHE A 187 12.40 17.71 -13.39
C PHE A 187 11.88 16.78 -12.28
N GLY A 188 10.89 17.21 -11.50
CA GLY A 188 10.25 16.43 -10.43
C GLY A 188 10.90 16.52 -9.05
N GLN A 189 11.96 17.32 -8.87
CA GLN A 189 12.55 17.59 -7.56
C GLN A 189 11.68 18.58 -6.79
N LEU A 190 11.68 18.47 -5.46
CA LEU A 190 10.99 19.41 -4.59
C LEU A 190 11.71 20.76 -4.57
N LEU A 191 10.94 21.83 -4.51
CA LEU A 191 11.45 23.21 -4.43
C LEU A 191 11.86 23.54 -2.99
N GLU A 192 12.82 24.46 -2.81
CA GLU A 192 13.33 24.85 -1.47
C GLU A 192 12.26 25.36 -0.50
N HIS A 193 11.14 25.90 -1.01
CA HIS A 193 10.02 26.36 -0.20
C HIS A 193 8.94 25.28 0.03
N SER A 194 9.17 24.06 -0.46
CA SER A 194 8.30 22.91 -0.21
C SER A 194 8.26 22.64 1.29
N PRO A 195 7.09 22.32 1.88
CA PRO A 195 6.97 22.06 3.31
C PRO A 195 7.64 20.74 3.75
N TYR A 196 8.09 19.94 2.80
CA TYR A 196 8.84 18.70 2.99
C TYR A 196 9.85 18.55 1.84
N CYS A 197 10.87 17.75 2.06
CA CYS A 197 11.92 17.44 1.09
C CYS A 197 12.05 15.93 0.91
N GLU A 198 12.93 15.51 0.02
CA GLU A 198 13.08 14.10 -0.33
C GLU A 198 13.74 13.28 0.79
N ARG A 199 14.34 13.94 1.79
CA ARG A 199 14.87 13.29 3.00
C ARG A 199 13.76 12.82 3.94
N ASP A 200 12.57 13.40 3.83
CA ASP A 200 11.41 13.03 4.64
C ASP A 200 10.72 11.77 4.07
N MET A 201 11.00 11.43 2.81
CA MET A 201 10.47 10.25 2.14
C MET A 201 11.31 9.01 2.48
N ARG A 202 10.70 8.05 3.18
CA ARG A 202 11.32 6.77 3.51
C ARG A 202 10.83 5.69 2.54
N PRO A 203 11.66 5.23 1.57
CA PRO A 203 11.32 4.08 0.75
C PRO A 203 11.49 2.78 1.56
N PRO A 204 11.00 1.64 1.04
CA PRO A 204 11.30 0.33 1.63
C PRO A 204 12.81 0.12 1.81
N SER A 205 13.21 -0.40 2.97
CA SER A 205 14.61 -0.45 3.41
C SER A 205 15.30 -1.79 3.15
N ALA A 206 14.54 -2.88 3.13
CA ALA A 206 15.04 -4.24 2.93
C ALA A 206 13.99 -5.11 2.22
N LEU A 207 14.43 -6.22 1.61
CA LEU A 207 13.50 -7.21 1.05
C LEU A 207 12.80 -7.95 2.20
N CYS A 208 11.52 -8.31 2.02
CA CYS A 208 10.81 -9.17 2.96
C CYS A 208 11.48 -10.55 3.04
N ASP A 209 11.67 -11.07 4.26
CA ASP A 209 12.15 -12.43 4.46
C ASP A 209 10.98 -13.42 4.39
N VAL A 210 10.90 -14.13 3.26
CA VAL A 210 9.87 -15.14 2.99
C VAL A 210 10.43 -16.57 3.08
N SER A 211 11.64 -16.75 3.59
CA SER A 211 12.33 -18.05 3.64
C SER A 211 11.53 -19.13 4.38
N ASN A 212 10.77 -18.72 5.40
CA ASN A 212 9.98 -19.61 6.26
C ASN A 212 8.51 -19.77 5.80
N GLU A 213 8.09 -19.14 4.71
CA GLU A 213 6.68 -19.13 4.27
C GLU A 213 6.33 -20.26 3.28
N GLY A 214 7.32 -21.03 2.83
CA GLY A 214 7.10 -22.13 1.89
C GLY A 214 6.73 -21.67 0.47
N LYS A 215 6.11 -22.55 -0.32
CA LYS A 215 5.74 -22.28 -1.72
C LYS A 215 4.26 -21.90 -1.92
N GLY A 216 3.53 -21.66 -0.83
CA GLY A 216 2.07 -21.45 -0.85
C GLY A 216 1.27 -22.76 -0.82
N PRO A 217 -0.05 -22.70 -1.11
CA PRO A 217 -0.80 -21.52 -1.57
C PRO A 217 -0.90 -20.42 -0.50
N PHE A 218 -0.90 -19.17 -0.94
CA PHE A 218 -1.11 -18.00 -0.08
C PHE A 218 -2.47 -17.39 -0.35
N LYS A 219 -3.19 -17.01 0.71
CA LYS A 219 -4.44 -16.27 0.59
C LYS A 219 -4.12 -14.80 0.28
N VAL A 220 -4.69 -14.29 -0.80
CA VAL A 220 -4.58 -12.87 -1.20
C VAL A 220 -5.98 -12.30 -1.33
N ARG A 221 -6.28 -11.25 -0.56
CA ARG A 221 -7.52 -10.48 -0.67
C ARG A 221 -7.32 -9.35 -1.68
N ILE A 222 -8.24 -9.23 -2.63
CA ILE A 222 -8.19 -8.21 -3.67
C ILE A 222 -9.46 -7.38 -3.59
N LYS A 223 -9.31 -6.07 -3.44
CA LYS A 223 -10.43 -5.15 -3.65
C LYS A 223 -10.47 -4.76 -5.12
N LYS A 224 -11.63 -4.97 -5.72
CA LYS A 224 -11.94 -4.61 -7.10
C LYS A 224 -13.41 -4.17 -7.21
N GLU A 225 -13.66 -3.05 -7.89
CA GLU A 225 -14.99 -2.57 -8.31
C GLU A 225 -15.62 -3.47 -9.38
#